data_AF-A0A932B7K1-F1
#
_entry.id   AF-A0A932B7K1-F1
#
_cell.length_a   1.000
_cell.length_b   1.000
_cell.length_c   1.000
_cell.angle_alpha   90.00
_cell.angle_beta   90.00
_cell.angle_gamma   90.00
#
_symmetry.space_group_name_H-M   'P 1'
#
loop_
_entity.id
_entity.type
_entity.pdbx_description
1 polymer ?
#
loop_
_entity_poly.entity_id
_entity_poly.type
_entity_poly.pdbx_seq_one_letter_code
_entity_poly.pdbx_strand_id
1 'polypeptide(L)' 'MRPRSDKLLTQYKAAFISVPTFTVDEVFGGWRKAQAEHFNDGGIYDQVLKAGRVGK' A
#
# COMPACT_ATOMS: atom_id res chain seq x y z
N MET A 1 11.80 -8.32 8.13
CA MET A 1 10.44 -8.84 8.44
C MET A 1 9.92 -8.14 9.69
N ARG A 2 8.68 -7.60 9.71
CA ARG A 2 8.05 -7.10 10.94
C ARG A 2 7.30 -8.27 11.61
N PRO A 3 7.66 -8.70 12.84
CA PRO A 3 7.00 -9.82 13.50
C PRO A 3 5.51 -9.55 13.73
N ARG A 4 4.67 -10.59 13.73
CA ARG A 4 3.25 -10.48 14.15
C ARG A 4 3.03 -10.83 15.63
N SER A 5 4.03 -11.40 16.30
CA SER A 5 3.95 -11.71 17.73
C SER A 5 4.22 -10.44 18.54
N ASP A 6 3.29 -10.07 19.41
CA ASP A 6 3.41 -8.90 20.27
C ASP A 6 4.62 -8.96 21.20
N LYS A 7 4.95 -10.16 21.68
CA LYS A 7 6.12 -10.40 22.54
C LYS A 7 7.42 -10.04 21.81
N LEU A 8 7.57 -10.48 20.56
CA LEU A 8 8.75 -10.19 19.75
C LEU A 8 8.76 -8.73 19.28
N LEU A 9 7.61 -8.17 18.89
CA LEU A 9 7.51 -6.74 18.53
C LEU A 9 7.95 -5.84 19.69
N THR A 10 7.57 -6.18 20.92
CA THR A 10 7.96 -5.44 22.13
C THR A 10 9.46 -5.55 22.38
N GLN A 11 10.03 -6.77 22.27
CA GLN A 11 11.46 -7.00 22.47
C GLN A 11 12.32 -6.21 21.48
N TYR A 12 11.88 -6.06 20.24
CA TYR A 12 12.62 -5.38 19.17
C TYR A 12 12.06 -3.98 18.84
N LYS A 13 11.34 -3.34 19.78
CA LYS A 13 10.67 -2.05 19.56
C LYS A 13 11.62 -0.95 19.03
N ALA A 14 12.88 -0.98 19.41
CA ALA A 14 13.89 -0.03 18.93
C ALA A 14 14.14 -0.10 17.41
N ALA A 15 13.95 -1.28 16.79
CA ALA A 15 14.08 -1.46 15.34
C ALA A 15 12.81 -1.09 14.56
N PHE A 16 11.68 -0.90 15.26
CA PHE A 16 10.37 -0.64 14.67
C PHE A 16 9.79 0.66 15.23
N ILE A 17 10.23 1.78 14.65
CA ILE A 17 9.68 3.11 14.96
C ILE A 17 8.17 3.09 14.68
N SER A 18 7.40 3.63 15.62
CA SER A 18 5.95 3.77 15.46
C SER A 18 5.65 4.79 14.37
N VAL A 19 4.85 4.38 13.39
CA VAL A 19 4.34 5.25 12.33
C VAL A 19 2.84 5.06 12.20
N PRO A 20 2.06 6.10 11.89
CA PRO A 20 0.66 5.93 11.53
C PRO A 20 0.53 4.99 10.34
N THR A 21 -0.33 3.98 10.46
CA THR A 21 -0.58 3.00 9.40
C THR A 21 -2.06 2.98 9.06
N PHE A 22 -2.35 2.59 7.82
CA PHE A 22 -3.68 2.27 7.35
C PHE A 22 -3.68 0.87 6.74
N THR A 23 -4.86 0.25 6.70
CA THR A 23 -5.09 -1.03 6.02
C THR A 23 -5.60 -0.82 4.59
N VAL A 24 -5.49 -1.84 3.75
CA VAL A 24 -6.07 -1.75 2.39
C VAL A 24 -7.59 -1.80 2.43
N ASP A 25 -8.17 -2.52 3.39
CA ASP A 25 -9.62 -2.60 3.56
C ASP A 25 -10.23 -1.25 3.94
N GLU A 26 -9.61 -0.47 4.84
CA GLU A 26 -10.15 0.82 5.28
C GLU A 26 -10.12 1.90 4.19
N VAL A 27 -9.04 1.96 3.40
CA VAL A 27 -8.85 3.04 2.41
C VAL A 27 -9.46 2.67 1.06
N PHE A 28 -9.34 1.41 0.65
CA PHE A 28 -9.66 0.99 -0.71
C PHE A 28 -10.84 0.02 -0.79
N GLY A 29 -11.41 -0.41 0.35
CA GLY A 29 -12.49 -1.42 0.38
C GLY A 29 -11.99 -2.82 0.00
N GLY A 30 -10.69 -3.06 0.20
CA GLY A 30 -10.04 -4.36 0.02
C GLY A 30 -9.33 -4.54 -1.32
N TRP A 31 -8.48 -5.56 -1.36
CA TRP A 31 -7.55 -5.78 -2.47
C TRP A 31 -8.22 -5.97 -3.83
N ARG A 32 -9.38 -6.62 -3.89
CA ARG A 32 -10.09 -6.84 -5.16
C ARG A 32 -10.51 -5.51 -5.81
N LYS A 33 -11.01 -4.57 -5.00
CA LYS A 33 -11.41 -3.25 -5.47
C LYS A 33 -10.19 -2.40 -5.82
N ALA A 34 -9.19 -2.37 -4.93
CA ALA A 34 -7.93 -1.66 -5.16
C ALA A 34 -7.24 -2.10 -6.46
N GLN A 35 -7.18 -3.41 -6.71
CA GLN A 35 -6.58 -3.98 -7.91
C GLN A 35 -7.31 -3.52 -9.18
N ALA A 36 -8.64 -3.64 -9.20
CA ALA A 36 -9.45 -3.31 -10.36
C ALA A 36 -9.40 -1.82 -10.72
N GLU A 37 -9.42 -0.94 -9.72
CA GLU A 37 -9.47 0.51 -9.91
C GLU A 37 -8.08 1.08 -10.28
N HIS A 38 -7.03 0.60 -9.64
CA HIS A 38 -5.70 1.20 -9.78
C HIS A 38 -4.81 0.49 -10.80
N PHE A 39 -4.89 -0.83 -10.95
CA PHE A 39 -3.81 -1.62 -11.58
C PHE A 39 -4.24 -2.54 -12.72
N ASN A 40 -5.53 -2.82 -12.91
CA ASN A 40 -5.98 -3.51 -14.11
C ASN A 40 -5.75 -2.66 -15.36
N ASP A 41 -5.77 -3.28 -16.54
CA ASP A 41 -5.63 -2.58 -17.82
C ASP A 41 -6.62 -1.41 -17.93
N GLY A 42 -6.10 -0.22 -18.22
CA GLY A 42 -6.88 1.03 -18.27
C GLY A 42 -7.13 1.69 -16.90
N GLY A 43 -6.65 1.08 -15.82
CA GLY A 43 -6.72 1.62 -14.45
C GLY A 43 -5.91 2.89 -14.26
N ILE A 44 -5.97 3.45 -13.05
CA ILE A 44 -5.36 4.76 -12.75
C ILE A 44 -3.84 4.75 -13.02
N TYR A 45 -3.14 3.66 -12.74
CA TYR A 45 -1.71 3.53 -13.01
C TYR A 45 -1.37 3.76 -14.49
N ASP A 46 -2.13 3.15 -15.40
CA ASP A 46 -1.94 3.32 -16.84
C ASP A 46 -2.19 4.76 -17.30
N GLN A 47 -3.20 5.41 -16.72
CA GLN A 47 -3.54 6.80 -17.03
C GLN A 47 -2.41 7.74 -16.61
N VAL A 48 -1.86 7.55 -15.40
CA VAL A 48 -0.71 8.32 -14.90
C VAL A 48 0.53 8.07 -15.75
N LEU A 49 0.83 6.82 -16.10
CA LEU A 49 1.97 6.49 -16.95
C LEU A 49 1.84 7.07 -18.36
N LYS A 50 0.65 7.06 -18.96
CA LYS A 50 0.40 7.69 -20.27
C LYS A 50 0.56 9.21 -20.17
N ALA A 51 -0.02 9.85 -19.17
CA ALA A 51 0.12 11.29 -18.94
C ALA A 51 1.58 11.72 -18.76
N GLY A 52 2.38 10.95 -17.99
CA GLY A 52 3.80 11.21 -17.80
C GLY A 52 4.67 11.04 -19.05
N ARG A 53 4.20 10.30 -20.06
CA ARG A 53 4.87 10.17 -21.37
C ARG A 53 4.51 11.29 -22.35
N VAL A 54 3.33 11.89 -22.22
CA VAL A 54 2.87 12.99 -23.10
C VAL A 54 3.44 14.34 -22.65
N GLY A 55 3.84 14.47 -21.39
CA GLY A 55 4.47 15.68 -20.83
C GLY A 55 5.97 15.82 -21.05
N LYS A 56 6.59 15.03 -21.93
CA LYS A 56 8.03 15.09 -22.25
C LYS A 56 8.26 15.42 -23.72
#